data_AF-A0A1Q7N255-F1
#
_entry.id   AF-A0A1Q7N255-F1
#
_cell.length_a   1.000
_cell.length_b   1.000
_cell.length_c   1.000
_cell.angle_alpha   90.00
_cell.angle_beta   90.00
_cell.angle_gamma   90.00
#
_symmetry.space_group_name_H-M   'P 1'
#
loop_
_entity.id
_entity.type
_entity.pdbx_description
1 polymer ?
#
loop_
_entity_poly.entity_id
_entity_poly.type
_entity_poly.pdbx_seq_one_letter_code
_entity_poly.pdbx_strand_id
1 'polypeptide(L)'
;MPVAAQQTFTGKISDSMCGASHLAGAAGPSTSLGAGGLTDRQCLLACIKALAKYVLVDQNNQVLPIANQDAMGLPLYAGRPVKLTGEWKGDAIFVTKVEAIPAHLHLGHVMTNWRDTPGTRGFLPVAIDEARVAVLHARLAVKGSSLDDIKLHAGHVLNALDPTVEPKGPGAGYGVKKAAAGALQHLDFAARESKTGGATENITTHAAQVSSSLSNVLQWVDQAIAAAQRIRAATDAAEAAGPAADLAALMLRISDEGLQQAQTHMGLILKAEGLLGAPR
;
A
#
# COMPACT_ATOMS: atom_id res chain seq x y z
N MET A 1 -4.43 34.82 -31.92
CA MET A 1 -3.35 34.52 -30.95
C MET A 1 -3.13 33.02 -30.95
N PRO A 2 -1.89 32.52 -30.96
CA PRO A 2 -1.66 31.07 -30.91
C PRO A 2 -2.26 30.53 -29.60
N VAL A 3 -3.11 29.52 -29.73
CA VAL A 3 -3.64 28.77 -28.57
C VAL A 3 -2.45 28.03 -27.96
N ALA A 4 -2.24 28.18 -26.65
CA ALA A 4 -1.18 27.45 -25.96
C ALA A 4 -1.52 25.95 -26.02
N ALA A 5 -0.54 25.12 -26.36
CA ALA A 5 -0.78 23.68 -26.45
C ALA A 5 -1.18 23.13 -25.08
N GLN A 6 -2.15 22.20 -25.06
CA GLN A 6 -2.47 21.48 -23.83
C GLN A 6 -1.25 20.73 -23.30
N GLN A 7 -1.07 20.79 -22.00
CA GLN A 7 0.00 20.15 -21.25
C GLN A 7 -0.60 19.36 -20.08
N THR A 8 0.18 18.39 -19.61
CA THR A 8 -0.11 17.64 -18.39
C THR A 8 0.80 18.13 -17.28
N PHE A 9 0.22 18.32 -16.10
CA PHE A 9 0.89 18.67 -14.87
C PHE A 9 0.59 17.60 -13.82
N THR A 10 1.59 17.22 -13.04
CA THR A 10 1.43 16.27 -11.93
C THR A 10 1.79 16.98 -10.64
N GLY A 11 0.95 16.83 -9.61
CA GLY A 11 1.17 17.47 -8.33
C GLY A 11 0.03 17.26 -7.35
N LYS A 12 0.16 17.79 -6.14
CA LYS A 12 -0.90 17.77 -5.11
C LYS A 12 -1.76 19.01 -5.23
N ILE A 13 -3.09 18.86 -5.25
CA ILE A 13 -3.99 20.02 -5.15
C ILE A 13 -3.88 20.59 -3.73
N SER A 14 -3.44 21.83 -3.64
CA SER A 14 -3.29 22.59 -2.40
C SER A 14 -4.12 23.90 -2.46
N ASP A 15 -3.99 24.75 -1.44
CA ASP A 15 -4.54 26.10 -1.42
C ASP A 15 -3.41 27.16 -1.47
N SER A 16 -3.74 28.39 -1.84
CA SER A 16 -2.78 29.47 -2.04
C SER A 16 -2.20 30.04 -0.74
N MET A 17 -2.79 29.73 0.42
CA MET A 17 -2.30 30.20 1.71
C MET A 17 -1.19 29.29 2.24
N CYS A 18 -1.41 27.97 2.17
CA CYS A 18 -0.45 26.98 2.64
C CYS A 18 0.47 26.48 1.54
N GLY A 19 0.02 26.38 0.29
CA GLY A 19 0.81 25.95 -0.85
C GLY A 19 1.56 24.64 -0.55
N ALA A 20 2.89 24.66 -0.68
CA ALA A 20 3.74 23.52 -0.37
C ALA A 20 3.85 23.17 1.13
N SER A 21 3.51 24.10 2.04
CA SER A 21 3.52 23.84 3.49
C SER A 21 2.47 22.81 3.91
N HIS A 22 1.50 22.48 3.04
CA HIS A 22 0.58 21.35 3.19
C HIS A 22 1.27 19.96 3.19
N LEU A 23 2.57 19.90 2.89
CA LEU A 23 3.38 18.66 2.84
C LEU A 23 4.12 18.37 4.16
N ALA A 24 4.30 19.39 5.00
CA ALA A 24 4.72 19.19 6.36
C ALA A 24 3.45 19.00 7.18
N GLY A 25 3.27 17.84 7.81
CA GLY A 25 2.34 17.67 8.93
C GLY A 25 2.78 18.53 10.11
N ALA A 26 2.88 19.85 9.91
CA ALA A 26 3.27 20.83 10.89
C ALA A 26 2.16 20.85 11.93
N ALA A 27 2.37 20.01 12.94
CA ALA A 27 1.84 20.17 14.27
C ALA A 27 2.18 21.58 14.76
N GLY A 28 1.31 22.52 14.43
CA GLY A 28 1.08 23.73 15.19
C GLY A 28 -0.40 23.75 15.54
N PRO A 29 -0.79 24.13 16.77
CA PRO A 29 -2.19 24.33 17.07
C PRO A 29 -2.70 25.40 16.09
N SER A 30 -3.68 25.07 15.26
CA SER A 30 -4.49 26.08 14.62
C SER A 30 -5.14 26.88 15.75
N THR A 31 -4.58 28.05 16.06
CA THR A 31 -5.09 28.94 17.11
C THR A 31 -6.34 29.70 16.67
N SER A 32 -6.96 29.33 15.54
CA SER A 32 -8.25 29.88 15.10
C SER A 32 -9.34 28.82 14.87
N LEU A 33 -9.03 27.52 14.93
CA LEU A 33 -10.01 26.43 14.82
C LEU A 33 -9.62 25.33 15.81
N GLY A 34 -10.46 25.10 16.82
CA GLY A 34 -10.19 24.33 18.05
C GLY A 34 -9.39 23.03 17.92
N ALA A 35 -8.77 22.67 19.04
CA ALA A 35 -7.83 21.57 19.22
C ALA A 35 -8.29 20.21 18.66
N GLY A 36 -7.49 19.67 17.73
CA GLY A 36 -7.52 18.26 17.27
C GLY A 36 -8.62 17.91 16.27
N GLY A 37 -8.24 17.43 15.07
CA GLY A 37 -9.13 16.53 14.32
C GLY A 37 -9.49 16.89 12.88
N LEU A 38 -8.86 17.86 12.24
CA LEU A 38 -9.04 18.06 10.79
C LEU A 38 -7.98 17.26 10.02
N THR A 39 -8.45 16.38 9.13
CA THR A 39 -7.61 15.78 8.08
C THR A 39 -7.05 16.88 7.16
N ASP A 40 -5.93 16.62 6.47
CA ASP A 40 -5.35 17.56 5.50
C ASP A 40 -6.37 18.13 4.52
N ARG A 41 -7.28 17.28 4.02
CA ARG A 41 -8.34 17.68 3.09
C ARG A 41 -9.35 18.60 3.75
N GLN A 42 -9.73 18.34 5.00
CA GLN A 42 -10.65 19.22 5.72
C GLN A 42 -10.00 20.58 6.01
N CYS A 43 -8.70 20.59 6.34
CA CYS A 43 -7.92 21.82 6.51
C CYS A 43 -7.91 22.64 5.21
N LEU A 44 -7.54 22.01 4.08
CA LEU A 44 -7.55 22.64 2.77
C LEU A 44 -8.93 23.21 2.40
N LEU A 45 -9.99 22.42 2.57
CA LEU A 45 -11.35 22.86 2.27
C LEU A 45 -11.80 24.01 3.17
N ALA A 46 -11.26 24.14 4.40
CA ALA A 46 -11.51 25.29 5.25
C ALA A 46 -10.83 26.55 4.70
N CYS A 47 -9.60 26.46 4.21
CA CYS A 47 -8.90 27.56 3.53
C CYS A 47 -9.64 28.03 2.28
N ILE A 48 -10.12 27.10 1.45
CA ILE A 48 -10.91 27.43 0.25
C ILE A 48 -12.23 28.14 0.63
N LYS A 49 -12.91 27.71 1.70
CA LYS A 49 -14.08 28.42 2.24
C LYS A 49 -13.74 29.81 2.75
N ALA A 50 -12.53 30.00 3.28
CA ALA A 50 -11.99 31.29 3.68
C ALA A 50 -11.41 32.11 2.50
N LEU A 51 -11.83 31.80 1.26
CA LEU A 51 -11.48 32.51 0.02
C LEU A 51 -10.03 32.31 -0.48
N ALA A 52 -9.32 31.30 0.01
CA ALA A 52 -8.09 30.85 -0.63
C ALA A 52 -8.37 30.26 -2.02
N LYS A 53 -7.36 30.29 -2.90
CA LYS A 53 -7.44 29.70 -4.25
C LYS A 53 -6.81 28.32 -4.26
N TYR A 54 -7.37 27.38 -5.01
CA TYR A 54 -6.70 26.17 -5.42
C TYR A 54 -5.42 26.48 -6.19
N VAL A 55 -4.38 25.71 -5.87
CA VAL A 55 -3.08 25.70 -6.55
C VAL A 55 -2.64 24.25 -6.74
N LEU A 56 -1.74 24.00 -7.67
CA LEU A 56 -1.09 22.70 -7.81
C LEU A 56 0.33 22.81 -7.24
N VAL A 57 0.68 21.96 -6.29
CA VAL A 57 2.06 21.86 -5.78
C VAL A 57 2.74 20.71 -6.51
N ASP A 58 3.77 21.01 -7.28
CA ASP A 58 4.52 19.97 -8.01
C ASP A 58 5.47 19.19 -7.09
N GLN A 59 6.13 18.18 -7.65
CA GLN A 59 7.13 17.34 -6.96
C GLN A 59 8.37 18.10 -6.45
N ASN A 60 8.63 19.31 -6.96
CA ASN A 60 9.73 20.19 -6.55
C ASN A 60 9.26 21.22 -5.52
N ASN A 61 8.05 21.07 -4.97
CA ASN A 61 7.39 22.01 -4.07
C ASN A 61 7.10 23.39 -4.70
N GLN A 62 7.07 23.49 -6.03
CA GLN A 62 6.65 24.71 -6.71
C GLN A 62 5.14 24.84 -6.67
N VAL A 63 4.67 26.03 -6.32
CA VAL A 63 3.24 26.35 -6.28
C VAL A 63 2.84 26.91 -7.64
N LEU A 64 2.09 26.12 -8.41
CA LEU A 64 1.57 26.48 -9.73
C LEU A 64 0.14 27.04 -9.58
N PRO A 65 -0.11 28.31 -9.92
CA PRO A 65 -1.44 28.91 -9.82
C PRO A 65 -2.44 28.25 -10.76
N ILE A 66 -3.71 28.18 -10.35
CA ILE A 66 -4.83 27.72 -11.19
C ILE A 66 -5.74 28.90 -11.53
N ALA A 67 -6.05 29.11 -12.80
CA ALA A 67 -6.82 30.26 -13.28
C ALA A 67 -8.33 30.11 -13.01
N ASN A 68 -8.91 28.96 -13.41
CA ASN A 68 -10.33 28.65 -13.28
C ASN A 68 -10.61 27.83 -12.02
N GLN A 69 -10.85 28.54 -10.93
CA GLN A 69 -11.05 28.02 -9.57
C GLN A 69 -12.31 27.15 -9.40
N ASP A 70 -13.19 27.17 -10.39
CA ASP A 70 -14.42 26.40 -10.52
C ASP A 70 -14.25 25.12 -11.36
N ALA A 71 -13.02 24.81 -11.82
CA ALA A 71 -12.77 23.63 -12.63
C ALA A 71 -13.24 22.35 -11.93
N MET A 72 -14.01 21.55 -12.67
CA MET A 72 -14.57 20.30 -12.18
C MET A 72 -13.44 19.35 -11.75
N GLY A 73 -13.58 18.78 -10.55
CA GLY A 73 -12.59 17.87 -9.98
C GLY A 73 -11.63 18.52 -8.97
N LEU A 74 -11.44 19.85 -8.96
CA LEU A 74 -10.61 20.50 -7.92
C LEU A 74 -11.12 20.20 -6.50
N PRO A 75 -12.43 20.36 -6.19
CA PRO A 75 -12.94 20.00 -4.86
C PRO A 75 -12.93 18.49 -4.63
N LEU A 76 -13.05 17.67 -5.68
CA LEU A 76 -13.07 16.21 -5.56
C LEU A 76 -11.68 15.70 -5.14
N TYR A 77 -10.62 16.21 -5.75
CA TYR A 77 -9.25 15.76 -5.51
C TYR A 77 -8.44 16.71 -4.61
N ALA A 78 -9.09 17.68 -3.98
CA ALA A 78 -8.52 18.54 -2.94
C ALA A 78 -7.66 17.75 -1.92
N GLY A 79 -6.40 18.16 -1.78
CA GLY A 79 -5.42 17.53 -0.89
C GLY A 79 -4.81 16.23 -1.43
N ARG A 80 -5.08 15.83 -2.68
CA ARG A 80 -4.57 14.60 -3.30
C ARG A 80 -3.58 14.89 -4.43
N PRO A 81 -2.61 14.00 -4.66
CA PRO A 81 -1.88 13.94 -5.92
C PRO A 81 -2.84 13.70 -7.08
N VAL A 82 -2.67 14.46 -8.17
CA VAL A 82 -3.49 14.38 -9.38
C VAL A 82 -2.62 14.51 -10.63
N LYS A 83 -3.19 14.01 -11.72
CA LYS A 83 -2.83 14.43 -13.06
C LYS A 83 -3.82 15.51 -13.51
N LEU A 84 -3.29 16.67 -13.85
CA LEU A 84 -4.04 17.81 -14.34
C LEU A 84 -3.72 18.01 -15.82
N THR A 85 -4.73 18.19 -16.65
CA THR A 85 -4.57 18.63 -18.04
C THR A 85 -5.08 20.06 -18.18
N GLY A 86 -4.32 20.90 -18.88
CA GLY A 86 -4.66 22.30 -19.07
C GLY A 86 -3.66 23.03 -19.96
N GLU A 87 -3.76 24.34 -20.00
CA GLU A 87 -2.84 25.21 -20.73
C GLU A 87 -2.40 26.37 -19.83
N TRP A 88 -1.19 26.89 -20.02
CA TRP A 88 -0.79 28.13 -19.36
C TRP A 88 -1.55 29.32 -19.95
N LYS A 89 -2.21 30.11 -19.09
CA LYS A 89 -2.77 31.43 -19.41
C LYS A 89 -2.11 32.47 -18.53
N GLY A 90 -1.10 33.14 -19.08
CA GLY A 90 -0.22 33.99 -18.28
C GLY A 90 0.64 33.14 -17.33
N ASP A 91 0.51 33.39 -16.04
CA ASP A 91 1.23 32.72 -14.95
C ASP A 91 0.40 31.63 -14.25
N ALA A 92 -0.78 31.29 -14.77
CA ALA A 92 -1.69 30.33 -14.17
C ALA A 92 -2.13 29.25 -15.16
N ILE A 93 -2.38 28.05 -14.65
CA ILE A 93 -2.89 26.93 -15.44
C ILE A 93 -4.40 27.08 -15.58
N PHE A 94 -4.89 27.12 -16.81
CA PHE A 94 -6.31 26.95 -17.10
C PHE A 94 -6.61 25.46 -17.27
N VAL A 95 -7.29 24.90 -16.28
CA VAL A 95 -7.52 23.46 -16.13
C VAL A 95 -8.68 23.01 -17.02
N THR A 96 -8.45 21.98 -17.82
CA THR A 96 -9.49 21.32 -18.63
C THR A 96 -9.87 19.95 -18.07
N LYS A 97 -9.00 19.32 -17.28
CA LYS A 97 -9.25 18.01 -16.68
C LYS A 97 -8.45 17.80 -15.39
N VAL A 98 -9.07 17.16 -14.40
CA VAL A 98 -8.41 16.71 -13.16
C VAL A 98 -8.72 15.23 -12.96
N GLU A 99 -7.69 14.41 -12.82
CA GLU A 99 -7.83 12.95 -12.71
C GLU A 99 -6.93 12.38 -11.62
N ALA A 100 -7.36 11.23 -11.08
CA ALA A 100 -6.49 10.39 -10.27
C ALA A 100 -5.30 9.89 -11.11
N ILE A 101 -4.18 9.65 -10.43
CA ILE A 101 -3.02 9.03 -11.05
C ILE A 101 -3.24 7.51 -11.08
N PRO A 102 -3.28 6.85 -12.26
CA PRO A 102 -3.59 5.43 -12.35
C PRO A 102 -2.70 4.53 -11.49
N ALA A 103 -1.39 4.81 -11.45
CA ALA A 103 -0.44 4.07 -10.62
C ALA A 103 -0.83 4.13 -9.13
N HIS A 104 -1.31 5.27 -8.64
CA HIS A 104 -1.71 5.45 -7.24
C HIS A 104 -2.92 4.59 -6.86
N LEU A 105 -3.82 4.30 -7.80
CA LEU A 105 -4.93 3.37 -7.57
C LEU A 105 -4.42 1.96 -7.30
N HIS A 106 -3.44 1.49 -8.08
CA HIS A 106 -2.82 0.19 -7.90
C HIS A 106 -2.03 0.11 -6.59
N LEU A 107 -1.28 1.16 -6.23
CA LEU A 107 -0.62 1.25 -4.92
C LEU A 107 -1.63 1.22 -3.76
N GLY A 108 -2.80 1.83 -3.96
CA GLY A 108 -3.94 1.74 -3.05
C GLY A 108 -4.40 0.29 -2.84
N HIS A 109 -4.54 -0.50 -3.91
CA HIS A 109 -4.91 -1.92 -3.78
C HIS A 109 -3.87 -2.73 -2.99
N VAL A 110 -2.57 -2.42 -3.15
CA VAL A 110 -1.50 -3.07 -2.39
C VAL A 110 -1.59 -2.74 -0.89
N MET A 111 -1.84 -1.47 -0.53
CA MET A 111 -1.61 -0.99 0.84
C MET A 111 -2.85 -0.62 1.64
N THR A 112 -3.95 -0.24 1.00
CA THR A 112 -5.08 0.40 1.68
C THR A 112 -6.35 -0.43 1.61
N ASN A 113 -6.82 -0.82 0.43
CA ASN A 113 -8.10 -1.49 0.27
C ASN A 113 -8.12 -2.39 -0.97
N TRP A 114 -8.56 -3.63 -0.80
CA TRP A 114 -9.03 -4.49 -1.86
C TRP A 114 -10.35 -5.14 -1.44
N ARG A 115 -11.34 -5.14 -2.33
CA ARG A 115 -12.72 -5.56 -2.00
C ARG A 115 -12.84 -6.99 -1.49
N ASP A 116 -11.98 -7.90 -1.95
CA ASP A 116 -12.10 -9.32 -1.65
C ASP A 116 -11.25 -9.76 -0.44
N THR A 117 -10.46 -8.86 0.17
CA THR A 117 -9.64 -9.18 1.35
C THR A 117 -10.42 -9.01 2.66
N PRO A 118 -9.98 -9.66 3.76
CA PRO A 118 -10.57 -9.49 5.07
C PRO A 118 -10.54 -8.03 5.54
N GLY A 119 -11.73 -7.51 5.85
CA GLY A 119 -11.92 -6.13 6.28
C GLY A 119 -11.66 -5.09 5.19
N THR A 120 -11.71 -5.48 3.91
CA THR A 120 -11.48 -4.59 2.76
C THR A 120 -10.17 -3.83 2.90
N ARG A 121 -9.09 -4.55 3.20
CA ARG A 121 -7.75 -3.99 3.44
C ARG A 121 -6.82 -4.23 2.26
N GLY A 122 -5.70 -3.52 2.21
CA GLY A 122 -4.69 -3.77 1.18
C GLY A 122 -4.15 -5.20 1.23
N PHE A 123 -3.68 -5.68 0.09
CA PHE A 123 -3.07 -7.01 -0.01
C PHE A 123 -1.91 -7.22 0.96
N LEU A 124 -0.97 -6.26 1.04
CA LEU A 124 0.25 -6.44 1.83
C LEU A 124 -0.03 -6.46 3.35
N PRO A 125 -0.84 -5.56 3.93
CA PRO A 125 -1.26 -5.68 5.33
C PRO A 125 -1.93 -7.01 5.67
N VAL A 126 -2.74 -7.56 4.77
CA VAL A 126 -3.41 -8.86 4.97
C VAL A 126 -2.40 -9.99 4.93
N ALA A 127 -1.44 -9.98 4.00
CA ALA A 127 -0.35 -10.96 3.95
C ALA A 127 0.46 -10.97 5.25
N ILE A 128 0.76 -9.78 5.80
CA ILE A 128 1.49 -9.63 7.07
C ILE A 128 0.71 -10.23 8.24
N ASP A 129 -0.58 -9.95 8.35
CA ASP A 129 -1.38 -10.45 9.47
C ASP A 129 -1.58 -11.97 9.42
N GLU A 130 -1.85 -12.54 8.24
CA GLU A 130 -1.91 -13.99 8.05
C GLU A 130 -0.54 -14.63 8.36
N ALA A 131 0.57 -14.02 7.95
CA ALA A 131 1.91 -14.51 8.25
C ALA A 131 2.21 -14.49 9.76
N ARG A 132 1.71 -13.49 10.52
CA ARG A 132 1.87 -13.46 11.99
C ARG A 132 1.18 -14.65 12.66
N VAL A 133 0.00 -15.02 12.20
CA VAL A 133 -0.72 -16.22 12.67
C VAL A 133 0.10 -17.48 12.35
N ALA A 134 0.60 -17.59 11.12
CA ALA A 134 1.44 -18.72 10.72
C ALA A 134 2.76 -18.80 11.52
N VAL A 135 3.45 -17.69 11.78
CA VAL A 135 4.66 -17.66 12.62
C VAL A 135 4.37 -18.15 14.04
N LEU A 136 3.28 -17.69 14.65
CA LEU A 136 2.87 -18.14 15.98
C LEU A 136 2.69 -19.67 16.00
N HIS A 137 1.92 -20.20 15.05
CA HIS A 137 1.64 -21.63 15.02
C HIS A 137 2.84 -22.48 14.62
N ALA A 138 3.73 -22.02 13.75
CA ALA A 138 4.96 -22.73 13.44
C ALA A 138 5.86 -22.88 14.69
N ARG A 139 5.94 -21.83 15.53
CA ARG A 139 6.67 -21.91 16.82
C ARG A 139 5.99 -22.86 17.81
N LEU A 140 4.66 -22.92 17.82
CA LEU A 140 3.93 -23.87 18.67
C LEU A 140 4.10 -25.31 18.18
N ALA A 141 4.17 -25.54 16.87
CA ALA A 141 4.46 -26.86 16.31
C ALA A 141 5.83 -27.38 16.78
N VAL A 142 6.87 -26.54 16.79
CA VAL A 142 8.19 -26.90 17.33
C VAL A 142 8.14 -27.26 18.83
N LYS A 143 7.22 -26.66 19.59
CA LYS A 143 7.07 -26.88 21.04
C LYS A 143 6.06 -27.97 21.39
N GLY A 144 5.44 -28.62 20.40
CA GLY A 144 4.38 -29.61 20.62
C GLY A 144 4.87 -30.80 21.45
N SER A 145 4.07 -31.23 22.41
CA SER A 145 4.38 -32.37 23.29
C SER A 145 4.01 -33.73 22.70
N SER A 146 3.18 -33.75 21.66
CA SER A 146 2.70 -34.95 20.99
C SER A 146 2.63 -34.73 19.47
N LEU A 147 2.61 -35.81 18.70
CA LEU A 147 2.43 -35.72 17.25
C LEU A 147 1.14 -34.97 16.87
N ASP A 148 0.06 -35.19 17.61
CA ASP A 148 -1.22 -34.54 17.37
C ASP A 148 -1.14 -33.01 17.56
N ASP A 149 -0.43 -32.54 18.59
CA ASP A 149 -0.18 -31.11 18.82
C ASP A 149 0.62 -30.49 17.65
N ILE A 150 1.68 -31.18 17.21
CA ILE A 150 2.53 -30.72 16.11
C ILE A 150 1.69 -30.64 14.82
N LYS A 151 0.89 -31.67 14.52
CA LYS A 151 0.01 -31.72 13.33
C LYS A 151 -1.13 -30.71 13.37
N LEU A 152 -1.66 -30.41 14.55
CA LEU A 152 -2.68 -29.38 14.74
C LEU A 152 -2.11 -28.02 14.35
N HIS A 153 -0.97 -27.65 14.92
CA HIS A 153 -0.34 -26.37 14.65
C HIS A 153 0.17 -26.25 13.20
N ALA A 154 0.69 -27.33 12.61
CA ALA A 154 1.01 -27.35 11.17
C ALA A 154 -0.23 -27.12 10.29
N GLY A 155 -1.40 -27.66 10.67
CA GLY A 155 -2.67 -27.36 10.00
C GLY A 155 -3.02 -25.88 10.05
N HIS A 156 -2.88 -25.23 11.22
CA HIS A 156 -3.12 -23.80 11.34
C HIS A 156 -2.16 -22.96 10.46
N VAL A 157 -0.90 -23.39 10.31
CA VAL A 157 0.05 -22.75 9.39
C VAL A 157 -0.41 -22.91 7.94
N LEU A 158 -0.85 -24.11 7.53
CA LEU A 158 -1.40 -24.33 6.18
C LEU A 158 -2.59 -23.42 5.90
N ASN A 159 -3.51 -23.28 6.86
CA ASN A 159 -4.67 -22.40 6.70
C ASN A 159 -4.25 -20.93 6.50
N ALA A 160 -3.31 -20.44 7.30
CA ALA A 160 -2.83 -19.07 7.20
C ALA A 160 -1.97 -18.82 5.94
N LEU A 161 -1.30 -19.83 5.40
CA LEU A 161 -0.53 -19.72 4.15
C LEU A 161 -1.42 -19.82 2.92
N ASP A 162 -2.27 -20.84 2.89
CA ASP A 162 -3.16 -21.19 1.78
C ASP A 162 -4.43 -21.94 2.28
N PRO A 163 -5.54 -21.20 2.51
CA PRO A 163 -6.82 -21.79 2.91
C PRO A 163 -7.41 -22.78 1.90
N THR A 164 -6.92 -22.84 0.66
CA THR A 164 -7.36 -23.85 -0.31
C THR A 164 -6.77 -25.23 -0.02
N VAL A 165 -5.65 -25.29 0.71
CA VAL A 165 -5.02 -26.53 1.17
C VAL A 165 -5.59 -26.96 2.52
N GLU A 166 -5.77 -26.03 3.46
CA GLU A 166 -6.41 -26.29 4.76
C GLU A 166 -7.48 -25.22 5.04
N PRO A 167 -8.77 -25.54 4.81
CA PRO A 167 -9.85 -24.55 4.92
C PRO A 167 -10.14 -24.07 6.35
N LYS A 168 -9.76 -24.84 7.36
CA LYS A 168 -10.08 -24.55 8.76
C LYS A 168 -8.83 -24.12 9.53
N GLY A 169 -8.92 -22.99 10.21
CA GLY A 169 -7.87 -22.53 11.10
C GLY A 169 -8.13 -21.13 11.63
N PRO A 170 -7.16 -20.60 12.40
CA PRO A 170 -7.28 -19.28 13.04
C PRO A 170 -6.92 -18.11 12.12
N GLY A 171 -6.51 -18.37 10.87
CA GLY A 171 -6.25 -17.32 9.88
C GLY A 171 -7.54 -16.61 9.47
N ALA A 172 -7.40 -15.46 8.81
CA ALA A 172 -8.54 -14.69 8.32
C ALA A 172 -9.18 -15.31 7.05
N GLY A 173 -8.65 -16.44 6.58
CA GLY A 173 -9.20 -17.21 5.47
C GLY A 173 -8.85 -16.67 4.09
N TYR A 174 -7.84 -15.80 3.99
CA TYR A 174 -7.38 -15.27 2.70
C TYR A 174 -6.06 -15.89 2.24
N GLY A 175 -5.14 -16.11 3.18
CA GLY A 175 -3.85 -16.75 2.93
C GLY A 175 -2.74 -15.78 2.51
N VAL A 176 -1.54 -15.99 3.05
CA VAL A 176 -0.33 -15.25 2.66
C VAL A 176 -0.08 -15.36 1.15
N LYS A 177 -0.24 -16.55 0.57
CA LYS A 177 0.05 -16.82 -0.85
C LYS A 177 -0.78 -15.93 -1.78
N LYS A 178 -2.10 -15.95 -1.59
CA LYS A 178 -3.04 -15.16 -2.40
C LYS A 178 -2.83 -13.67 -2.20
N ALA A 179 -2.58 -13.23 -0.97
CA ALA A 179 -2.34 -11.82 -0.66
C ALA A 179 -1.04 -11.31 -1.30
N ALA A 180 0.07 -12.01 -1.15
CA ALA A 180 1.35 -11.64 -1.75
C ALA A 180 1.29 -11.62 -3.29
N ALA A 181 0.60 -12.59 -3.91
CA ALA A 181 0.42 -12.61 -5.36
C ALA A 181 -0.43 -11.42 -5.86
N GLY A 182 -1.50 -11.07 -5.16
CA GLY A 182 -2.31 -9.89 -5.48
C GLY A 182 -1.52 -8.59 -5.33
N ALA A 183 -0.72 -8.46 -4.26
CA ALA A 183 0.17 -7.32 -4.08
C ALA A 183 1.17 -7.19 -5.24
N LEU A 184 1.80 -8.29 -5.65
CA LEU A 184 2.77 -8.32 -6.74
C LEU A 184 2.14 -7.90 -8.08
N GLN A 185 0.95 -8.42 -8.39
CA GLN A 185 0.24 -8.08 -9.62
C GLN A 185 -0.09 -6.59 -9.70
N HIS A 186 -0.64 -6.04 -8.62
CA HIS A 186 -0.99 -4.62 -8.60
C HIS A 186 0.23 -3.72 -8.63
N LEU A 187 1.32 -4.12 -7.99
CA LEU A 187 2.56 -3.37 -8.07
C LEU A 187 3.16 -3.36 -9.49
N ASP A 188 3.08 -4.48 -10.22
CA ASP A 188 3.48 -4.54 -11.64
C ASP A 188 2.63 -3.59 -12.50
N PHE A 189 1.32 -3.53 -12.27
CA PHE A 189 0.45 -2.55 -12.93
C PHE A 189 0.89 -1.11 -12.60
N ALA A 190 1.11 -0.78 -11.33
CA ALA A 190 1.57 0.56 -10.92
C ALA A 190 2.88 0.96 -11.61
N ALA A 191 3.85 0.05 -11.68
CA ALA A 191 5.15 0.30 -12.29
C ALA A 191 5.10 0.48 -13.82
N ARG A 192 4.06 -0.05 -14.48
CA ARG A 192 3.89 0.01 -15.95
C ARG A 192 3.08 1.22 -16.45
N GLU A 193 2.53 2.03 -15.56
CA GLU A 193 1.73 3.23 -15.86
C GLU A 193 2.57 4.45 -16.34
N SER A 194 3.66 4.23 -17.08
CA SER A 194 4.51 5.31 -17.60
C SER A 194 3.86 6.08 -18.75
N LYS A 195 3.08 5.41 -19.60
CA LYS A 195 2.39 6.02 -20.76
C LYS A 195 1.32 7.03 -20.37
N THR A 196 0.74 6.91 -19.18
CA THR A 196 -0.29 7.81 -18.66
C THR A 196 0.29 8.90 -17.78
N GLY A 197 1.61 8.93 -17.58
CA GLY A 197 2.30 9.88 -16.70
C GLY A 197 2.14 9.56 -15.20
N GLY A 198 1.78 8.32 -14.86
CA GLY A 198 1.48 7.93 -13.48
C GLY A 198 2.59 7.18 -12.75
N ALA A 199 3.47 6.47 -13.45
CA ALA A 199 4.63 5.83 -12.83
C ALA A 199 5.80 6.82 -12.74
N THR A 200 6.19 7.18 -11.52
CA THR A 200 7.40 7.98 -11.22
C THR A 200 8.62 7.06 -11.06
N GLU A 201 9.82 7.63 -11.07
CA GLU A 201 11.04 6.88 -10.76
C GLU A 201 11.03 6.29 -9.33
N ASN A 202 10.41 6.99 -8.38
CA ASN A 202 10.21 6.50 -7.02
C ASN A 202 9.35 5.23 -6.99
N ILE A 203 8.27 5.21 -7.79
CA ILE A 203 7.43 4.03 -7.97
C ILE A 203 8.25 2.91 -8.58
N THR A 204 8.90 3.12 -9.73
CA THR A 204 9.58 2.04 -10.45
C THR A 204 10.74 1.44 -9.67
N THR A 205 11.56 2.26 -9.02
CA THR A 205 12.76 1.82 -8.28
C THR A 205 12.39 0.98 -7.06
N HIS A 206 11.47 1.47 -6.23
CA HIS A 206 11.06 0.73 -5.04
C HIS A 206 10.11 -0.42 -5.38
N ALA A 207 9.31 -0.32 -6.44
CA ALA A 207 8.48 -1.43 -6.90
C ALA A 207 9.33 -2.65 -7.29
N ALA A 208 10.50 -2.46 -7.91
CA ALA A 208 11.41 -3.57 -8.21
C ALA A 208 11.86 -4.31 -6.93
N GLN A 209 12.16 -3.57 -5.86
CA GLN A 209 12.57 -4.15 -4.57
C GLN A 209 11.41 -4.92 -3.92
N VAL A 210 10.23 -4.31 -3.85
CA VAL A 210 9.04 -4.97 -3.28
C VAL A 210 8.68 -6.22 -4.09
N SER A 211 8.73 -6.15 -5.43
CA SER A 211 8.45 -7.29 -6.31
C SER A 211 9.42 -8.45 -6.09
N SER A 212 10.71 -8.14 -5.91
CA SER A 212 11.73 -9.15 -5.58
C SER A 212 11.44 -9.82 -4.23
N SER A 213 11.18 -9.02 -3.18
CA SER A 213 10.82 -9.53 -1.86
C SER A 213 9.56 -10.41 -1.90
N LEU A 214 8.50 -9.99 -2.60
CA LEU A 214 7.26 -10.76 -2.70
C LEU A 214 7.42 -12.03 -3.54
N SER A 215 8.26 -12.01 -4.58
CA SER A 215 8.57 -13.22 -5.36
C SER A 215 9.29 -14.26 -4.50
N ASN A 216 10.23 -13.82 -3.66
CA ASN A 216 10.90 -14.69 -2.68
C ASN A 216 9.90 -15.23 -1.64
N VAL A 217 9.00 -14.38 -1.13
CA VAL A 217 7.92 -14.81 -0.22
C VAL A 217 7.10 -15.94 -0.85
N LEU A 218 6.67 -15.81 -2.11
CA LEU A 218 5.88 -16.86 -2.76
C LEU A 218 6.64 -18.19 -2.84
N GLN A 219 7.94 -18.16 -3.15
CA GLN A 219 8.78 -19.36 -3.16
C GLN A 219 8.91 -19.98 -1.77
N TRP A 220 9.15 -19.18 -0.74
CA TRP A 220 9.25 -19.66 0.64
C TRP A 220 7.91 -20.16 1.18
N VAL A 221 6.79 -19.56 0.78
CA VAL A 221 5.45 -20.04 1.11
C VAL A 221 5.22 -21.43 0.54
N ASP A 222 5.61 -21.69 -0.71
CA ASP A 222 5.51 -23.04 -1.29
C ASP A 222 6.38 -24.06 -0.53
N GLN A 223 7.60 -23.66 -0.13
CA GLN A 223 8.46 -24.49 0.71
C GLN A 223 7.85 -24.75 2.10
N ALA A 224 7.22 -23.74 2.72
CA ALA A 224 6.58 -23.84 4.02
C ALA A 224 5.35 -24.74 3.97
N ILE A 225 4.52 -24.63 2.91
CA ILE A 225 3.40 -25.54 2.67
C ILE A 225 3.89 -26.98 2.57
N ALA A 226 4.96 -27.23 1.80
CA ALA A 226 5.54 -28.55 1.68
C ALA A 226 6.08 -29.10 3.01
N ALA A 227 6.75 -28.26 3.82
CA ALA A 227 7.21 -28.65 5.15
C ALA A 227 6.03 -29.00 6.08
N ALA A 228 4.98 -28.18 6.10
CA ALA A 228 3.79 -28.44 6.89
C ALA A 228 3.05 -29.72 6.44
N GLN A 229 3.00 -30.02 5.14
CA GLN A 229 2.44 -31.28 4.64
C GLN A 229 3.25 -32.51 5.09
N ARG A 230 4.59 -32.41 5.15
CA ARG A 230 5.42 -33.49 5.72
C ARG A 230 5.12 -33.73 7.20
N ILE A 231 4.91 -32.66 7.97
CA ILE A 231 4.45 -32.79 9.37
C ILE A 231 3.10 -33.53 9.43
N ARG A 232 2.15 -33.18 8.57
CA ARG A 232 0.83 -33.84 8.53
C ARG A 232 0.93 -35.33 8.19
N ALA A 233 1.88 -35.70 7.35
CA ALA A 233 2.14 -37.08 6.94
C ALA A 233 2.96 -37.90 7.96
N ALA A 234 3.71 -37.25 8.86
CA ALA A 234 4.58 -37.92 9.83
C ALA A 234 3.82 -38.94 10.68
N THR A 235 4.47 -40.04 11.03
CA THR A 235 3.88 -41.16 11.79
C THR A 235 4.21 -41.10 13.28
N ASP A 236 5.25 -40.37 13.65
CA ASP A 236 5.63 -40.09 15.03
C ASP A 236 6.19 -38.67 15.20
N ALA A 237 6.37 -38.24 16.45
CA ALA A 237 6.84 -36.89 16.78
C ALA A 237 8.31 -36.66 16.38
N ALA A 238 9.15 -37.71 16.33
CA ALA A 238 10.55 -37.58 15.96
C ALA A 238 10.69 -37.29 14.45
N GLU A 239 9.89 -37.97 13.62
CA GLU A 239 9.80 -37.72 12.18
C GLU A 239 9.31 -36.30 11.88
N ALA A 240 8.34 -35.80 12.66
CA ALA A 240 7.79 -34.45 12.49
C ALA A 240 8.75 -33.32 12.92
N ALA A 241 9.73 -33.60 13.79
CA ALA A 241 10.55 -32.58 14.43
C ALA A 241 11.40 -31.76 13.43
N GLY A 242 12.04 -32.42 12.46
CA GLY A 242 12.83 -31.75 11.42
C GLY A 242 11.99 -30.81 10.56
N PRO A 243 10.91 -31.30 9.91
CA PRO A 243 9.98 -30.46 9.16
C PRO A 243 9.36 -29.32 9.97
N ALA A 244 9.09 -29.52 11.28
CA ALA A 244 8.59 -28.45 12.15
C ALA A 244 9.63 -27.33 12.36
N ALA A 245 10.91 -27.66 12.52
CA ALA A 245 11.99 -26.68 12.60
C ALA A 245 12.15 -25.91 11.28
N ASP A 246 12.14 -26.61 10.14
CA ASP A 246 12.19 -26.00 8.81
C ASP A 246 11.02 -25.04 8.59
N LEU A 247 9.80 -25.47 8.96
CA LEU A 247 8.60 -24.66 8.87
C LEU A 247 8.73 -23.37 9.69
N ALA A 248 9.20 -23.46 10.93
CA ALA A 248 9.41 -22.29 11.79
C ALA A 248 10.45 -21.32 11.21
N ALA A 249 11.56 -21.83 10.67
CA ALA A 249 12.59 -21.01 10.02
C ALA A 249 12.05 -20.30 8.76
N LEU A 250 11.33 -21.02 7.90
CA LEU A 250 10.70 -20.45 6.72
C LEU A 250 9.68 -19.37 7.07
N MET A 251 8.87 -19.59 8.11
CA MET A 251 7.87 -18.60 8.52
C MET A 251 8.51 -17.31 9.05
N LEU A 252 9.61 -17.41 9.80
CA LEU A 252 10.39 -16.23 10.19
C LEU A 252 10.93 -15.48 8.98
N ARG A 253 11.47 -16.22 7.99
CA ARG A 253 11.99 -15.64 6.75
C ARG A 253 10.92 -14.91 5.95
N ILE A 254 9.75 -15.53 5.78
CA ILE A 254 8.58 -14.93 5.11
C ILE A 254 8.17 -13.63 5.80
N SER A 255 8.06 -13.64 7.13
CA SER A 255 7.65 -12.47 7.91
C SER A 255 8.69 -11.35 7.84
N ASP A 256 9.92 -11.65 8.24
CA ASP A 256 10.90 -10.63 8.64
C ASP A 256 11.80 -10.20 7.46
N GLU A 257 12.18 -11.14 6.58
CA GLU A 257 12.99 -10.83 5.39
C GLU A 257 12.13 -10.49 4.18
N GLY A 258 10.95 -11.11 4.05
CA GLY A 258 10.08 -10.92 2.90
C GLY A 258 9.09 -9.77 3.07
N LEU A 259 8.06 -10.00 3.90
CA LEU A 259 6.91 -9.11 4.02
C LEU A 259 7.26 -7.79 4.72
N GLN A 260 8.12 -7.80 5.73
CA GLN A 260 8.56 -6.58 6.41
C GLN A 260 9.43 -5.68 5.51
N GLN A 261 10.30 -6.27 4.66
CA GLN A 261 11.04 -5.50 3.65
C GLN A 261 10.11 -4.91 2.60
N ALA A 262 9.16 -5.71 2.09
CA ALA A 262 8.12 -5.23 1.18
C ALA A 262 7.34 -4.04 1.78
N GLN A 263 6.95 -4.13 3.07
CA GLN A 263 6.24 -3.06 3.77
C GLN A 263 7.09 -1.79 3.87
N THR A 264 8.39 -1.94 4.14
CA THR A 264 9.32 -0.82 4.27
C THR A 264 9.44 -0.06 2.96
N HIS A 265 9.69 -0.76 1.85
CA HIS A 265 9.77 -0.15 0.53
C HIS A 265 8.44 0.42 0.04
N MET A 266 7.32 -0.22 0.36
CA MET A 266 5.99 0.37 0.12
C MET A 266 5.79 1.67 0.90
N GLY A 267 6.27 1.75 2.14
CA GLY A 267 6.27 3.00 2.91
C GLY A 267 7.06 4.12 2.23
N LEU A 268 8.21 3.79 1.63
CA LEU A 268 9.01 4.75 0.85
C LEU A 268 8.26 5.23 -0.40
N ILE A 269 7.63 4.32 -1.15
CA ILE A 269 6.78 4.69 -2.30
C ILE A 269 5.67 5.64 -1.86
N LEU A 270 4.89 5.26 -0.85
CA LEU A 270 3.77 6.08 -0.38
C LEU A 270 4.23 7.46 0.09
N LYS A 271 5.37 7.55 0.77
CA LYS A 271 5.94 8.82 1.21
C LYS A 271 6.35 9.69 0.02
N ALA A 272 7.10 9.12 -0.93
CA ALA A 272 7.61 9.83 -2.08
C ALA A 272 6.49 10.31 -3.03
N GLU A 273 5.42 9.53 -3.13
CA GLU A 273 4.24 9.85 -3.95
C GLU A 273 3.22 10.76 -3.25
N GLY A 274 3.49 11.20 -2.01
CA GLY A 274 2.56 12.04 -1.25
C GLY A 274 1.26 11.32 -0.85
N LEU A 275 1.29 9.98 -0.80
CA LEU A 275 0.17 9.12 -0.44
C LEU A 275 0.18 8.70 1.04
N LEU A 276 1.32 8.87 1.72
CA LEU A 276 1.43 8.55 3.14
C LEU A 276 0.60 9.51 3.98
N GLY A 277 -0.40 8.99 4.70
CA GLY A 277 -1.31 9.81 5.52
C GLY A 277 -2.31 10.63 4.70
N ALA A 278 -2.32 10.51 3.37
CA ALA A 278 -3.25 11.25 2.52
C ALA A 278 -4.72 10.93 2.89
N PRO A 279 -5.59 11.95 2.96
CA PRO A 279 -7.00 11.78 3.30
C PRO A 279 -7.68 10.89 2.25
N ARG A 280 -8.05 9.70 2.72
CA ARG A 280 -8.60 8.60 1.93
C ARG A 280 -10.02 8.88 1.44
#